data_AF-A0A7V4Q593-F1
#
_entry.id   AF-A0A7V4Q593-F1
#
_cell.length_a   1.000
_cell.length_b   1.000
_cell.length_c   1.000
_cell.angle_alpha   90.00
_cell.angle_beta   90.00
_cell.angle_gamma   90.00
#
_symmetry.space_group_name_H-M   'P 1'
#
loop_
_entity.id
_entity.type
_entity.pdbx_description
1 polymer ?
#
loop_
_entity_poly.entity_id
_entity_poly.type
_entity_poly.pdbx_seq_one_letter_code
_entity_poly.pdbx_strand_id
1 'polypeptide(L)'
;MAFFTMAALVFSSMNLYAITKTARQMANGDLPVISALIKLRSSLLAQESFAGKYAILKDPAFAELFRQRGKESLAYLAVLDQPTSGKEAAELKRLYLDYQAGAERLFTGSFDHAPRLRSSALRLLTSLDTYYENRQNMLQAKLDQADAQQ
;
A
#
# COMPACT_ATOMS: atom_id res chain seq x y z
N MET A 1 -28.42 -33.95 -29.07
CA MET A 1 -27.45 -34.38 -28.02
C MET A 1 -26.08 -33.75 -28.20
N ALA A 2 -25.39 -33.92 -29.34
CA ALA A 2 -24.04 -33.35 -29.56
C ALA A 2 -23.91 -31.83 -29.39
N PHE A 3 -24.93 -31.05 -29.79
CA PHE A 3 -24.94 -29.58 -29.61
C PHE A 3 -24.95 -29.13 -28.14
N PHE A 4 -25.67 -29.83 -27.27
CA PHE A 4 -25.72 -29.53 -25.84
C PHE A 4 -24.41 -29.89 -25.15
N THR A 5 -23.76 -30.99 -25.54
CA THR A 5 -22.46 -31.39 -25.01
C THR A 5 -21.35 -30.42 -25.44
N MET A 6 -21.39 -29.94 -26.70
CA MET A 6 -20.44 -28.96 -27.20
C MET A 6 -20.62 -27.58 -26.55
N ALA A 7 -21.86 -27.14 -26.34
CA ALA A 7 -22.17 -25.91 -25.61
C ALA A 7 -21.71 -25.98 -24.15
N ALA A 8 -21.90 -27.12 -23.48
CA ALA A 8 -21.44 -27.33 -22.11
C ALA A 8 -19.90 -27.30 -22.00
N LEU A 9 -19.18 -27.87 -22.97
CA LEU A 9 -17.71 -27.82 -23.01
C LEU A 9 -17.17 -26.40 -23.25
N VAL A 10 -17.80 -25.63 -24.15
CA VAL A 10 -17.45 -24.22 -24.39
C VAL A 10 -17.71 -23.39 -23.13
N PHE A 11 -18.86 -23.57 -22.48
CA PHE A 11 -19.19 -22.86 -21.25
C PHE A 11 -18.23 -23.22 -20.10
N SER A 12 -17.92 -24.50 -19.93
CA SER A 12 -16.99 -24.99 -18.90
C SER A 12 -15.56 -24.50 -19.13
N SER A 13 -15.07 -24.49 -20.38
CA SER A 13 -13.74 -23.97 -20.73
C SER A 13 -13.63 -22.46 -20.56
N MET A 14 -14.68 -21.69 -20.90
CA MET A 14 -14.74 -20.25 -20.61
C MET A 14 -14.74 -19.96 -19.12
N ASN A 15 -15.47 -20.76 -18.32
CA ASN A 15 -15.54 -20.59 -16.87
C ASN A 15 -14.20 -20.90 -16.19
N LEU A 16 -13.53 -21.99 -16.60
CA LEU A 16 -12.18 -22.34 -16.12
C LEU A 16 -11.13 -21.28 -16.49
N TYR A 17 -11.22 -20.71 -17.69
CA TYR A 17 -10.34 -19.62 -18.13
C TYR A 17 -10.57 -18.34 -17.31
N ALA A 18 -11.83 -18.01 -17.01
CA ALA A 18 -12.18 -16.88 -16.15
C ALA A 18 -11.62 -17.05 -14.73
N ILE A 19 -11.83 -18.22 -14.11
CA ILE A 19 -11.34 -18.53 -12.75
C ILE A 19 -9.80 -18.47 -12.69
N THR A 20 -9.10 -19.09 -13.65
CA THR A 20 -7.63 -19.06 -13.68
C THR A 20 -7.06 -17.66 -13.92
N LYS A 21 -7.73 -16.85 -14.75
CA LYS A 21 -7.34 -15.45 -14.95
C LYS A 21 -7.55 -14.63 -13.68
N THR A 22 -8.69 -14.76 -13.01
CA THR A 22 -9.01 -14.07 -11.74
C THR A 22 -8.02 -14.46 -10.64
N ALA A 23 -7.75 -15.76 -10.44
CA ALA A 23 -6.78 -16.23 -9.45
C ALA A 23 -5.37 -15.69 -9.73
N ARG A 24 -4.94 -15.68 -11.00
CA ARG A 24 -3.63 -15.12 -11.39
C ARG A 24 -3.56 -13.60 -11.14
N GLN A 25 -4.64 -12.87 -11.38
CA GLN A 25 -4.70 -11.43 -11.10
C GLN A 25 -4.65 -11.13 -9.59
N MET A 26 -5.35 -11.91 -8.78
CA MET A 26 -5.28 -11.78 -7.32
C MET A 26 -3.87 -12.05 -6.80
N ALA A 27 -3.26 -13.17 -7.23
CA ALA A 27 -1.94 -13.58 -6.77
C ALA A 27 -0.82 -12.60 -7.18
N ASN A 28 -0.88 -12.09 -8.41
CA ASN A 28 0.21 -11.27 -8.96
C ASN A 28 -0.02 -9.76 -8.85
N GLY A 29 -1.24 -9.32 -8.52
CA GLY A 29 -1.62 -7.90 -8.46
C GLY A 29 -2.13 -7.48 -7.08
N ASP A 30 -3.22 -8.09 -6.62
CA ASP A 30 -3.92 -7.61 -5.41
C ASP A 30 -3.16 -7.96 -4.12
N LEU A 31 -2.70 -9.20 -3.95
CA LEU A 31 -2.00 -9.65 -2.74
C LEU A 31 -0.65 -8.95 -2.52
N PRO A 32 0.23 -8.76 -3.54
CA PRO A 32 1.46 -8.02 -3.36
C PRO A 32 1.23 -6.56 -2.94
N VAL A 33 0.20 -5.92 -3.50
CA VAL A 33 -0.19 -4.54 -3.16
C VAL A 33 -0.67 -4.44 -1.71
N ILE A 34 -1.56 -5.34 -1.29
CA ILE A 34 -2.04 -5.39 0.10
C ILE A 34 -0.87 -5.64 1.07
N SER A 35 0.02 -6.58 0.74
CA SER A 35 1.22 -6.86 1.55
C SER A 35 2.13 -5.63 1.65
N ALA A 36 2.33 -4.91 0.55
CA ALA A 36 3.13 -3.68 0.53
C ALA A 36 2.50 -2.57 1.39
N LEU A 37 1.17 -2.41 1.37
CA LEU A 37 0.47 -1.43 2.21
C LEU A 37 0.63 -1.75 3.71
N ILE A 38 0.49 -3.01 4.11
CA ILE A 38 0.70 -3.44 5.50
C ILE A 38 2.14 -3.16 5.95
N LYS A 39 3.13 -3.51 5.12
CA LYS A 39 4.55 -3.30 5.44
C LYS A 39 4.90 -1.81 5.48
N LEU A 40 4.37 -1.02 4.55
CA LEU A 40 4.51 0.42 4.55
C LEU A 40 3.96 1.03 5.83
N ARG A 41 2.77 0.60 6.26
CA ARG A 41 2.16 1.07 7.53
C ARG A 41 3.07 0.83 8.73
N SER A 42 3.61 -0.39 8.86
CA SER A 42 4.53 -0.75 9.94
C SER A 42 5.79 0.11 9.91
N SER A 43 6.38 0.29 8.72
CA SER A 43 7.55 1.16 8.53
C SER A 43 7.27 2.61 8.94
N LEU A 44 6.12 3.16 8.55
CA LEU A 44 5.73 4.53 8.88
C LEU A 44 5.54 4.75 10.38
N LEU A 45 4.92 3.80 11.09
CA LEU A 45 4.80 3.88 12.55
C LEU A 45 6.18 3.88 13.23
N ALA A 46 7.12 3.06 12.73
CA ALA A 46 8.50 3.06 13.22
C ALA A 46 9.19 4.40 12.95
N GLN A 47 9.03 4.95 11.74
CA GLN A 47 9.54 6.28 11.38
C GLN A 47 8.96 7.37 12.30
N GLU A 48 7.66 7.36 12.57
CA GLU A 48 7.02 8.30 13.50
C GLU A 48 7.61 8.18 14.92
N SER A 49 7.80 6.96 15.41
CA SER A 49 8.42 6.70 16.70
C SER A 49 9.84 7.27 16.78
N PHE A 50 10.67 7.05 15.75
CA PHE A 50 12.04 7.57 15.71
C PHE A 50 12.07 9.09 15.59
N ALA A 51 11.24 9.68 14.75
CA ALA A 51 11.12 11.14 14.65
C ALA A 51 10.69 11.77 15.99
N GLY A 52 9.73 11.15 16.69
CA GLY A 52 9.31 11.56 18.03
C GLY A 52 10.43 11.45 19.07
N LYS A 53 11.15 10.32 19.10
CA LYS A 53 12.31 10.13 19.99
C LYS A 53 13.42 11.14 19.70
N TYR A 54 13.72 11.41 18.43
CA TYR A 54 14.66 12.46 18.05
C TYR A 54 14.19 13.82 18.54
N ALA A 55 12.91 14.17 18.38
CA ALA A 55 12.39 15.46 18.80
C ALA A 55 12.58 15.73 20.30
N ILE A 56 12.64 14.68 21.12
CA ILE A 56 12.86 14.76 22.57
C ILE A 56 14.35 14.66 22.91
N LEU A 57 15.03 13.61 22.43
CA LEU A 57 16.37 13.22 22.87
C LEU A 57 17.50 13.85 22.05
N LYS A 58 17.20 14.35 20.84
CA LYS A 58 18.15 14.93 19.88
C LYS A 58 19.30 14.01 19.46
N ASP A 59 19.19 12.71 19.71
CA ASP A 59 20.21 11.73 19.34
C ASP A 59 20.14 11.43 17.83
N PRO A 60 21.23 11.69 17.06
CA PRO A 60 21.29 11.45 15.63
C PRO A 60 21.07 9.98 15.22
N ALA A 61 21.25 9.02 16.13
CA ALA A 61 20.95 7.61 15.86
C ALA A 61 19.48 7.41 15.45
N PHE A 62 18.55 8.18 16.01
CA PHE A 62 17.13 8.10 15.62
C PHE A 62 16.87 8.66 14.21
N ALA A 63 17.63 9.66 13.76
CA ALA A 63 17.54 10.16 12.40
C ALA A 63 18.05 9.09 11.40
N GLU A 64 19.09 8.34 11.76
CA GLU A 64 19.58 7.25 10.90
C GLU A 64 18.59 6.09 10.83
N LEU A 65 18.03 5.67 11.96
CA LEU A 65 16.98 4.64 12.00
C LEU A 65 15.74 5.07 11.20
N PHE A 66 15.36 6.35 11.26
CA PHE A 66 14.30 6.92 10.43
C PHE A 66 14.61 6.77 8.94
N ARG A 67 15.83 7.12 8.50
CA ARG A 67 16.24 7.04 7.09
C ARG A 67 16.34 5.61 6.60
N GLN A 68 16.81 4.69 7.43
CA GLN A 68 16.82 3.26 7.12
C GLN A 68 15.40 2.76 6.82
N ARG A 69 14.44 3.05 7.71
CA ARG A 69 13.02 2.74 7.45
C ARG A 69 12.47 3.49 6.26
N GLY A 70 12.98 4.68 5.97
CA GLY A 70 12.60 5.43 4.78
C GLY A 70 12.94 4.72 3.48
N LYS A 71 14.10 4.05 3.41
CA LYS A 71 14.48 3.22 2.25
C LYS A 71 13.51 2.04 2.05
N GLU A 72 13.11 1.39 3.14
CA GLU A 72 12.10 0.32 3.10
C GLU A 72 10.75 0.85 2.62
N SER A 73 10.30 1.98 3.16
CA SER A 73 9.04 2.64 2.77
C SER A 73 9.02 2.99 1.27
N LEU A 74 10.12 3.52 0.73
CA LEU A 74 10.25 3.81 -0.70
C LEU A 74 10.18 2.54 -1.56
N ALA A 75 10.78 1.44 -1.11
CA ALA A 75 10.68 0.15 -1.80
C ALA A 75 9.24 -0.37 -1.82
N TYR A 76 8.49 -0.24 -0.71
CA TYR A 76 7.08 -0.62 -0.67
C TYR A 76 6.21 0.28 -1.56
N LEU A 77 6.46 1.59 -1.57
CA LEU A 77 5.78 2.53 -2.48
C LEU A 77 6.04 2.20 -3.95
N ALA A 78 7.23 1.72 -4.31
CA ALA A 78 7.54 1.28 -5.67
C ALA A 78 6.72 0.05 -6.09
N VAL A 79 6.42 -0.87 -5.17
CA VAL A 79 5.50 -2.00 -5.44
C VAL A 79 4.08 -1.51 -5.74
N LEU A 80 3.69 -0.36 -5.17
CA LEU A 80 2.41 0.28 -5.44
C LEU A 80 2.40 1.04 -6.76
N ASP A 81 3.54 1.33 -7.39
CA ASP A 81 3.65 2.11 -8.64
C ASP A 81 3.37 1.24 -9.89
N GLN A 82 2.36 0.36 -9.80
CA GLN A 82 1.91 -0.46 -10.93
C GLN A 82 0.91 0.33 -11.80
N PRO A 83 0.84 0.05 -13.12
CA PRO A 83 -0.08 0.76 -14.04
C PRO A 83 -1.56 0.75 -13.61
N THR A 84 -1.95 -0.23 -12.79
CA THR A 84 -3.31 -0.42 -12.26
C THR A 84 -3.57 0.27 -10.93
N SER A 85 -2.54 0.84 -10.29
CA SER A 85 -2.63 1.41 -8.94
C SER A 85 -3.18 2.84 -8.88
N GLY A 86 -3.33 3.48 -10.04
CA GLY A 86 -4.13 4.69 -10.19
C GLY A 86 -3.66 5.91 -9.39
N LYS A 87 -4.60 6.83 -9.12
CA LYS A 87 -4.35 8.11 -8.44
C LYS A 87 -3.98 7.94 -6.96
N GLU A 88 -4.41 6.84 -6.32
CA GLU A 88 -4.22 6.58 -4.89
C GLU A 88 -2.74 6.34 -4.56
N ALA A 89 -2.04 5.52 -5.36
CA ALA A 89 -0.61 5.28 -5.17
C ALA A 89 0.23 6.55 -5.39
N ALA A 90 -0.13 7.36 -6.39
CA ALA A 90 0.54 8.64 -6.66
C ALA A 90 0.35 9.64 -5.51
N GLU A 91 -0.85 9.75 -4.97
CA GLU A 91 -1.14 10.60 -3.82
C GLU A 91 -0.42 10.12 -2.56
N LEU A 92 -0.39 8.81 -2.31
CA LEU A 92 0.32 8.25 -1.17
C LEU A 92 1.82 8.53 -1.23
N LYS A 93 2.42 8.40 -2.43
CA LYS A 93 3.82 8.74 -2.68
C LYS A 93 4.08 10.22 -2.44
N ARG A 94 3.19 11.10 -2.90
CA ARG A 94 3.30 12.55 -2.67
C ARG A 94 3.26 12.89 -1.16
N LEU A 95 2.28 12.36 -0.44
CA LEU A 95 2.14 12.53 1.01
C LEU A 95 3.37 12.00 1.77
N TYR A 96 3.94 10.88 1.31
CA TYR A 96 5.14 10.32 1.89
C TYR A 96 6.36 11.24 1.75
N LEU A 97 6.56 11.80 0.55
CA LEU A 97 7.66 12.73 0.31
C LEU A 97 7.52 14.02 1.12
N ASP A 98 6.28 14.53 1.28
CA ASP A 98 6.00 15.67 2.15
C ASP A 98 6.35 15.38 3.62
N TYR A 99 5.97 14.20 4.12
CA TYR A 99 6.32 13.73 5.46
C TYR A 99 7.84 13.60 5.65
N GLN A 100 8.54 12.99 4.70
CA GLN A 100 9.98 12.81 4.74
C GLN A 100 10.71 14.17 4.75
N ALA A 101 10.29 15.11 3.91
CA ALA A 101 10.85 16.47 3.90
C ALA A 101 10.62 17.20 5.23
N GLY A 102 9.44 17.01 5.85
CA GLY A 102 9.15 17.52 7.19
C GLY A 102 10.08 16.94 8.27
N ALA A 103 10.36 15.64 8.19
CA ALA A 103 11.25 14.96 9.14
C ALA A 103 12.71 15.40 8.98
N GLU A 104 13.22 15.56 7.76
CA GLU A 104 14.58 16.06 7.55
C GLU A 104 14.77 17.51 8.06
N ARG A 105 13.72 18.34 7.99
CA ARG A 105 13.75 19.68 8.63
C ARG A 105 13.82 19.58 10.15
N LEU A 106 13.12 18.61 10.75
CA LEU A 106 13.24 18.33 12.18
C LEU A 106 14.68 17.92 12.54
N PHE A 107 15.31 17.05 11.75
CA PHE A 107 16.68 16.56 11.99
C PHE A 107 17.77 17.61 11.77
N THR A 108 17.47 18.69 11.07
CA THR A 108 18.38 19.84 10.89
C THR A 108 18.20 20.92 11.96
N GLY A 109 17.38 20.67 12.99
CA GLY A 109 17.21 21.55 14.14
C GLY A 109 16.02 22.52 14.06
N SER A 110 15.17 22.41 13.03
CA SER A 110 13.98 23.26 12.90
C SER A 110 12.79 22.68 13.68
N PHE A 111 12.76 22.92 15.00
CA PHE A 111 11.80 22.30 15.92
C PHE A 111 10.38 22.90 15.90
N ASP A 112 10.20 24.12 15.39
CA ASP A 112 8.90 24.79 15.28
C ASP A 112 7.89 24.06 14.37
N HIS A 113 8.36 23.02 13.67
CA HIS A 113 7.62 22.29 12.67
C HIS A 113 7.11 20.93 13.17
N ALA A 114 7.37 20.55 14.42
CA ALA A 114 6.93 19.26 14.98
C ALA A 114 5.41 19.03 14.89
N PRO A 115 4.52 20.02 15.14
CA PRO A 115 3.08 19.83 14.92
C PRO A 115 2.73 19.59 13.45
N ARG A 116 3.43 20.25 12.51
CA ARG A 116 3.22 20.06 11.07
C ARG A 116 3.64 18.65 10.64
N LEU A 117 4.78 18.15 11.15
CA LEU A 117 5.23 16.79 10.89
C LEU A 117 4.21 15.74 11.35
N ARG A 118 3.68 15.90 12.57
CA ARG A 118 2.62 15.03 13.08
C ARG A 118 1.38 15.06 12.20
N SER A 119 0.97 16.25 11.74
CA SER A 119 -0.18 16.38 10.84
C SER A 119 0.05 15.71 9.48
N SER A 120 1.27 15.77 8.93
CA SER A 120 1.61 15.06 7.69
C SER A 120 1.63 13.54 7.87
N ALA A 121 2.14 13.05 9.01
CA ALA A 121 2.15 11.62 9.33
C ALA A 121 0.72 11.07 9.44
N LEU A 122 -0.17 11.81 10.12
CA LEU A 122 -1.57 11.43 10.24
C LEU A 122 -2.27 11.38 8.88
N ARG A 123 -2.12 12.41 8.03
CA ARG A 123 -2.71 12.40 6.69
C ARG A 123 -2.21 11.24 5.85
N LEU A 124 -0.90 10.95 5.93
CA LEU A 124 -0.29 9.83 5.23
C LEU A 124 -0.87 8.48 5.72
N LEU A 125 -0.96 8.27 7.04
CA LEU A 125 -1.53 7.05 7.62
C LEU A 125 -3.00 6.88 7.26
N THR A 126 -3.79 7.94 7.33
CA THR A 126 -5.21 7.90 6.90
C THR A 126 -5.33 7.56 5.42
N SER A 127 -4.53 8.19 4.54
CA SER A 127 -4.54 7.86 3.11
C SER A 127 -4.12 6.42 2.84
N LEU A 128 -3.17 5.89 3.62
CA LEU A 128 -2.75 4.49 3.54
C LEU A 128 -3.88 3.55 3.95
N ASP A 129 -4.51 3.82 5.09
CA ASP A 129 -5.59 2.99 5.63
C ASP A 129 -6.78 2.99 4.65
N THR A 130 -7.16 4.13 4.08
CA THR A 130 -8.19 4.20 3.02
C THR A 130 -7.78 3.40 1.77
N TYR A 131 -6.52 3.50 1.33
CA TYR A 131 -6.08 2.74 0.16
C TYR A 131 -6.10 1.23 0.43
N TYR A 132 -5.70 0.82 1.64
CA TYR A 132 -5.77 -0.56 2.09
C TYR A 132 -7.21 -1.09 2.09
N GLU A 133 -8.14 -0.36 2.69
CA GLU A 133 -9.57 -0.73 2.72
C GLU A 133 -10.15 -0.85 1.31
N ASN A 134 -9.85 0.10 0.42
CA ASN A 134 -10.30 0.04 -0.97
C ASN A 134 -9.80 -1.23 -1.68
N ARG A 135 -8.52 -1.59 -1.49
CA ARG A 135 -7.95 -2.80 -2.09
C ARG A 135 -8.50 -4.08 -1.49
N GLN A 136 -8.76 -4.10 -0.18
CA GLN A 136 -9.41 -5.23 0.47
C GLN A 136 -10.84 -5.42 -0.05
N ASN A 137 -11.62 -4.34 -0.18
CA ASN A 137 -12.98 -4.38 -0.72
C ASN A 137 -13.00 -4.84 -2.18
N MET A 138 -12.05 -4.37 -3.01
CA MET A 138 -11.89 -4.82 -4.39
C MET A 138 -11.55 -6.32 -4.47
N LEU A 139 -10.67 -6.81 -3.58
CA LEU A 139 -10.33 -8.22 -3.53
C LEU A 139 -11.54 -9.06 -3.11
N GLN A 140 -12.28 -8.63 -2.08
CA GLN A 140 -13.49 -9.33 -1.62
C GLN A 140 -14.54 -9.40 -2.74
N ALA A 141 -14.81 -8.30 -3.43
CA ALA A 141 -15.76 -8.28 -4.55
C ALA A 141 -15.35 -9.26 -5.69
N LYS A 142 -14.05 -9.39 -5.96
CA LYS A 142 -13.55 -10.37 -6.94
C LYS A 142 -13.70 -11.82 -6.45
N LEU A 143 -13.55 -12.07 -5.14
CA LEU A 143 -13.79 -13.39 -4.54
C LEU A 143 -15.27 -13.75 -4.63
N ASP A 144 -16.16 -12.84 -4.22
CA ASP A 144 -17.61 -13.06 -4.27
C ASP A 144 -18.09 -13.31 -5.72
N GLN A 145 -17.52 -12.59 -6.70
CA GLN A 145 -17.80 -12.82 -8.12
C GLN A 145 -17.30 -14.19 -8.60
N ALA A 146 -16.13 -14.64 -8.13
CA ALA A 146 -15.60 -15.94 -8.49
C ALA A 146 -16.44 -17.08 -7.89
N ASP A 147 -16.90 -16.92 -6.64
CA ASP A 147 -17.76 -17.88 -5.96
C ASP A 147 -19.15 -17.97 -6.61
N ALA A 148 -19.70 -16.84 -7.08
CA ALA A 148 -20.98 -16.82 -7.80
C ALA A 148 -20.92 -17.46 -9.20
N GLN A 149 -19.73 -17.69 -9.74
CA GLN A 149 -19.51 -18.33 -11.05
C GLN A 149 -19.24 -19.85 -10.94
N GLN A 150 -19.09 -20.38 -9.73
CA GLN A 150 -18.97 -21.82 -9.46
C GLN A 150 -20.35 -22.50 -9.40
#